data_AF-A0A7V1ZH18-F1
#
_entry.id   AF-A0A7V1ZH18-F1
#
_cell.length_a   1.000
_cell.length_b   1.000
_cell.length_c   1.000
_cell.angle_alpha   90.00
_cell.angle_beta   90.00
_cell.angle_gamma   90.00
#
_symmetry.space_group_name_H-M   'P 1'
#
loop_
_entity.id
_entity.type
_entity.pdbx_description
1 polymer ?
#
loop_
_entity_poly.entity_id
_entity_poly.type
_entity_poly.pdbx_seq_one_letter_code
_entity_poly.pdbx_strand_id
1 'polypeptide(L)'
;MKASYGLVAGAFLLAVVGSSYAQHSYIGAEKCKMCHKVQYDSWLTTRHAKATETAKASTKWKFDASCLSCHATNKDEALSGVQCEACHGPGS
;
A
#
# COMPACT_ATOMS: atom_id res chain seq x y z
N MET A 1 -60.86 -27.23 24.21
CA MET A 1 -59.60 -27.08 24.96
C MET A 1 -58.58 -26.52 23.98
N LYS A 2 -58.21 -25.24 24.11
CA LYS A 2 -57.33 -24.54 23.16
C LYS A 2 -55.89 -24.76 23.58
N ALA A 3 -55.10 -25.47 22.78
CA ALA A 3 -53.66 -25.58 22.99
C ALA A 3 -52.96 -24.49 22.17
N SER A 4 -52.46 -23.47 22.88
CA SER A 4 -51.49 -22.51 22.35
C SER A 4 -50.09 -23.14 22.43
N TYR A 5 -49.44 -23.33 21.30
CA TYR A 5 -47.98 -23.45 21.15
C TYR A 5 -47.68 -22.79 19.80
N GLY A 6 -47.07 -21.62 19.70
CA GLY A 6 -45.80 -21.27 20.33
C GLY A 6 -44.76 -21.25 19.21
N LEU A 7 -44.65 -20.09 18.55
CA LEU A 7 -43.68 -19.72 17.51
C LEU A 7 -42.25 -20.18 17.88
N VAL A 8 -41.58 -20.95 17.02
CA VAL A 8 -40.11 -20.97 16.96
C VAL A 8 -39.67 -21.07 15.50
N ALA A 9 -39.62 -19.92 14.83
CA ALA A 9 -38.84 -19.75 13.61
C ALA A 9 -37.36 -19.67 14.02
N GLY A 10 -36.65 -20.79 13.95
CA GLY A 10 -35.21 -20.85 14.22
C GLY A 10 -34.41 -20.22 13.08
N ALA A 11 -34.23 -18.90 13.12
CA ALA A 11 -33.28 -18.20 12.26
C ALA A 11 -31.85 -18.47 12.76
N PHE A 12 -31.13 -19.36 12.07
CA PHE A 12 -29.69 -19.56 12.29
C PHE A 12 -28.95 -18.31 11.77
N LEU A 13 -28.71 -17.35 12.67
CA LEU A 13 -27.84 -16.21 12.41
C LEU A 13 -26.38 -16.70 12.37
N LEU A 14 -25.89 -16.98 11.16
CA LEU A 14 -24.46 -17.10 10.89
C LEU A 14 -23.82 -15.70 11.09
N ALA A 15 -23.35 -15.44 12.30
CA ALA A 15 -22.49 -14.30 12.57
C ALA A 15 -21.15 -14.53 11.87
N VAL A 16 -21.02 -13.99 10.65
CA VAL A 16 -19.72 -13.84 9.99
C VAL A 16 -18.94 -12.80 10.80
N VAL A 17 -18.11 -13.28 11.73
CA VAL A 17 -17.08 -12.46 12.38
C VAL A 17 -16.02 -12.11 11.35
N GLY A 18 -16.27 -11.04 10.59
CA GLY A 18 -15.29 -10.43 9.71
C GLY A 18 -14.13 -9.91 10.56
N SER A 19 -12.98 -10.58 10.50
CA SER A 19 -11.76 -10.09 11.12
C SER A 19 -11.24 -8.90 10.31
N SER A 20 -11.39 -7.68 10.84
CA SER A 20 -10.75 -6.49 10.28
C SER A 20 -9.27 -6.50 10.67
N TYR A 21 -8.41 -6.97 9.78
CA TYR A 21 -6.97 -6.73 9.91
C TYR A 21 -6.68 -5.28 9.50
N ALA A 22 -6.04 -4.52 10.38
CA ALA A 22 -5.55 -3.19 10.03
C ALA A 22 -4.54 -3.32 8.88
N GLN A 23 -4.78 -2.61 7.77
CA GLN A 23 -3.81 -2.52 6.69
C GLN A 23 -2.62 -1.68 7.13
N HIS A 24 -1.41 -2.18 6.89
CA HIS A 24 -0.19 -1.42 7.10
C HIS A 24 -0.16 -0.19 6.18
N SER A 25 0.39 0.92 6.67
CA SER A 25 0.60 2.16 5.94
C SER A 25 2.03 2.26 5.41
N TYR A 26 2.20 3.05 4.35
CA TYR A 26 3.51 3.33 3.78
C TYR A 26 4.27 4.31 4.67
N ILE A 27 5.52 4.00 5.01
CA ILE A 27 6.35 4.79 5.94
C ILE A 27 7.56 5.46 5.28
N GLY A 28 7.85 5.12 4.02
CA GLY A 28 8.92 5.67 3.22
C GLY A 28 10.30 5.03 3.47
N ALA A 29 11.12 5.01 2.43
CA ALA A 29 12.46 4.39 2.44
C ALA A 29 13.40 4.96 3.50
N GLU A 30 13.24 6.22 3.92
CA GLU A 30 14.04 6.82 4.99
C GLU A 30 13.88 6.10 6.33
N LYS A 31 12.70 5.55 6.62
CA LYS A 31 12.51 4.74 7.83
C LYS A 31 13.22 3.40 7.71
N CYS A 32 13.23 2.80 6.52
CA CYS A 32 13.95 1.54 6.25
C CYS A 32 15.46 1.71 6.45
N LYS A 33 16.04 2.86 6.05
CA LYS A 33 17.46 3.19 6.17
C LYS A 33 18.01 3.06 7.60
N MET A 34 17.18 3.29 8.62
CA MET A 34 17.60 3.24 10.03
C MET A 34 18.19 1.87 10.41
N CYS A 35 17.69 0.79 9.79
CA CYS A 35 18.18 -0.57 10.02
C CYS A 35 18.82 -1.21 8.76
N HIS A 36 18.40 -0.78 7.56
CA HIS A 36 18.83 -1.34 6.27
C HIS A 36 19.69 -0.37 5.46
N LYS A 37 20.73 0.18 6.11
CA LYS A 37 21.58 1.21 5.50
C LYS A 37 22.25 0.75 4.20
N VAL A 38 22.81 -0.46 4.17
CA VAL A 38 23.54 -0.98 2.99
C VAL A 38 22.59 -1.13 1.80
N GLN A 39 21.39 -1.65 2.02
CA GLN A 39 20.37 -1.81 0.99
C GLN A 39 19.84 -0.46 0.51
N TYR A 40 19.61 0.47 1.43
CA TYR A 40 19.17 1.83 1.11
C TYR A 40 20.22 2.58 0.28
N ASP A 41 21.50 2.53 0.69
CA ASP A 41 22.60 3.16 -0.05
C ASP A 41 22.75 2.55 -1.45
N SER A 42 22.61 1.22 -1.58
CA SER A 42 22.59 0.54 -2.88
C SER A 42 21.40 1.01 -3.74
N TRP A 43 20.20 1.03 -3.15
CA TRP A 43 18.98 1.48 -3.81
C TRP A 43 19.09 2.91 -4.36
N LEU A 44 19.67 3.85 -3.61
CA LEU A 44 19.88 5.24 -4.06
C LEU A 44 20.63 5.36 -5.39
N THR A 45 21.49 4.39 -5.71
CA THR A 45 22.25 4.41 -6.97
C THR A 45 21.41 3.97 -8.17
N THR A 46 20.30 3.25 -7.94
CA THR A 46 19.49 2.60 -8.96
C THR A 46 18.59 3.58 -9.72
N ARG A 47 18.04 3.10 -10.85
CA ARG A 47 17.00 3.81 -11.60
C ARG A 47 15.68 3.91 -10.83
N HIS A 48 15.41 2.95 -9.95
CA HIS A 48 14.19 2.93 -9.14
C HIS A 48 14.15 4.08 -8.13
N ALA A 49 15.26 4.35 -7.43
CA ALA A 49 15.35 5.52 -6.56
C ALA A 49 15.16 6.85 -7.30
N LYS A 50 15.60 6.91 -8.57
CA LYS A 50 15.57 8.12 -9.41
C LYS A 50 14.33 8.19 -10.31
N ALA A 51 13.36 7.29 -10.15
CA ALA A 51 12.31 7.07 -11.14
C ALA A 51 11.40 8.30 -11.31
N THR A 52 10.95 8.93 -10.22
CA THR A 52 10.09 10.12 -10.29
C THR A 52 10.81 11.30 -10.93
N GLU A 53 12.04 11.58 -10.50
CA GLU A 53 12.84 12.69 -11.05
C GLU A 53 13.12 12.48 -12.55
N THR A 54 13.40 11.24 -12.96
CA THR A 54 13.59 10.90 -14.37
C THR A 54 12.30 11.13 -15.18
N ALA A 55 11.14 10.81 -14.61
CA ALA A 55 9.85 11.07 -15.28
C ALA A 55 9.58 12.57 -15.43
N LYS A 56 9.85 13.36 -14.39
CA LYS A 56 9.71 14.83 -14.42
C LYS A 56 10.64 15.49 -15.43
N ALA A 57 11.86 14.97 -15.58
CA ALA A 57 12.85 15.49 -16.52
C ALA A 57 12.64 15.02 -17.98
N SER A 58 11.66 14.16 -18.24
CA SER A 58 11.39 13.65 -19.58
C SER A 58 10.93 14.76 -20.52
N THR A 59 11.55 14.83 -21.71
CA THR A 59 11.10 15.70 -22.81
C THR A 59 10.14 15.00 -23.77
N LYS A 60 9.98 13.67 -23.64
CA LYS A 60 9.13 12.86 -24.51
C LYS A 60 7.66 12.89 -24.10
N TRP A 61 7.41 12.96 -22.79
CA TRP A 61 6.07 12.92 -22.21
C TRP A 61 5.97 14.01 -21.15
N LYS A 62 4.85 14.75 -21.15
CA LYS A 62 4.58 15.70 -20.07
C LYS A 62 4.33 14.92 -18.78
N PHE A 63 5.00 15.32 -17.71
CA PHE A 63 4.76 14.75 -16.40
C PHE A 63 3.35 15.10 -15.90
N ASP A 64 2.61 14.08 -15.47
CA ASP A 64 1.31 14.19 -14.82
C ASP A 64 1.08 13.03 -13.82
N ALA A 65 -0.07 13.02 -13.15
CA ALA A 65 -0.39 12.03 -12.13
C ALA A 65 -0.39 10.57 -12.64
N SER A 66 -0.61 10.34 -13.94
CA SER A 66 -0.56 8.99 -14.51
C SER A 66 0.85 8.39 -14.46
N CYS A 67 1.88 9.23 -14.52
CA CYS A 67 3.28 8.82 -14.44
C CYS A 67 3.62 8.19 -13.09
N LEU A 68 2.98 8.67 -12.01
CA LEU A 68 3.20 8.19 -10.64
C LEU A 68 2.75 6.74 -10.46
N SER A 69 1.90 6.21 -11.34
CA SER A 69 1.49 4.80 -11.29
C SER A 69 2.66 3.81 -11.36
N CYS A 70 3.77 4.22 -12.00
CA CYS A 70 4.98 3.43 -12.14
C CYS A 70 6.22 4.12 -11.55
N HIS A 71 6.28 5.45 -11.55
CA HIS A 71 7.48 6.19 -11.20
C HIS A 71 7.57 6.60 -9.74
N ALA A 72 6.53 6.34 -8.93
CA ALA A 72 6.51 6.59 -7.50
C ALA A 72 5.90 5.41 -6.74
N THR A 73 6.18 5.31 -5.45
CA THR A 73 5.61 4.26 -4.60
C THR A 73 4.19 4.64 -4.21
N ASN A 74 3.28 3.67 -4.22
CA ASN A 74 1.86 3.91 -3.90
C ASN A 74 1.18 5.01 -4.75
N LYS A 75 1.72 5.32 -5.93
CA LYS A 75 1.23 6.42 -6.79
C LYS A 75 1.25 7.80 -6.11
N ASP A 76 2.05 7.94 -5.05
CA ASP A 76 2.17 9.15 -4.26
C ASP A 76 3.49 9.83 -4.56
N GLU A 77 3.45 11.06 -5.04
CA GLU A 77 4.64 11.85 -5.34
C GLU A 77 5.49 12.14 -4.09
N ALA A 78 4.88 12.18 -2.90
CA ALA A 78 5.60 12.28 -1.63
C ALA A 78 6.47 11.04 -1.36
N LEU A 79 6.11 9.89 -1.94
CA LEU A 79 6.90 8.66 -1.93
C LEU A 79 7.68 8.52 -3.25
N SER A 80 8.49 9.55 -3.55
CA SER A 80 9.30 9.66 -4.75
C SER A 80 10.20 8.44 -4.98
N GLY A 81 10.23 7.97 -6.22
CA GLY A 81 10.92 6.77 -6.67
C GLY A 81 10.12 5.48 -6.42
N VAL A 82 10.56 4.41 -7.06
CA VAL A 82 10.13 3.04 -6.73
C VAL A 82 10.96 2.62 -5.51
N GLN A 83 10.39 2.81 -4.32
CA GLN A 83 11.01 2.60 -3.01
C GLN A 83 10.93 1.14 -2.57
N CYS A 84 11.43 0.86 -1.37
CA CYS A 84 11.39 -0.47 -0.74
C CYS A 84 9.97 -1.06 -0.75
N GLU A 85 9.00 -0.25 -0.35
CA GLU A 85 7.61 -0.67 -0.11
C GLU A 85 6.83 -0.94 -1.41
N ALA A 86 7.32 -0.48 -2.57
CA ALA A 86 6.76 -0.85 -3.87
C ALA A 86 6.97 -2.35 -4.20
N CYS A 87 7.96 -2.99 -3.58
CA CYS A 87 8.25 -4.42 -3.74
C CYS A 87 7.98 -5.22 -2.45
N HIS A 88 8.23 -4.61 -1.28
CA HIS A 88 8.13 -5.27 0.03
C HIS A 88 6.82 -5.01 0.77
N GLY A 89 5.94 -4.18 0.22
CA GLY A 89 4.68 -3.78 0.85
C GLY A 89 4.87 -2.70 1.92
N PRO A 90 3.76 -2.17 2.48
CA PRO A 90 3.79 -1.10 3.48
C PRO A 90 4.41 -1.56 4.81
N GLY A 91 5.22 -0.70 5.44
CA GLY A 91 6.09 -1.08 6.56
C GLY A 91 5.66 -0.71 7.99
N SER A 92 4.46 -0.14 8.20
CA SER A 92 3.99 0.30 9.53
C SER A 92 3.65 -0.83 10.50
#